data_AF-A0A059C5V2-F1
#
_entry.id   AF-A0A059C5V2-F1
#
_cell.length_a   1.000
_cell.length_b   1.000
_cell.length_c   1.000
_cell.angle_alpha   90.00
_cell.angle_beta   90.00
_cell.angle_gamma   90.00
#
_symmetry.space_group_name_H-M   'P 1'
#
loop_
_entity.id
_entity.type
_entity.pdbx_description
1 polymer ?
#
loop_
_entity_poly.entity_id
_entity_poly.type
_entity_poly.pdbx_seq_one_letter_code
_entity_poly.pdbx_strand_id
1 'polypeptide(L)'
;MSQHQHQHQHQHQQHGHGGGSGGGSGNANIPVSEVYWSLVDKADKKFSKIRDLPFYERQRYDTYFYKVFKVYTQLWKFQQENRQKLVESGLKRWEIGEIASRIAQLYFGQYMRTSEASYLSESYIFYEAILTREYFKEGLCQDLNLANKQLRFLARFLMVCLVYNKREMVNQLVSQLKSLVDECKRTFQDTDFKEWKLVVQEINRFLKADTAFMNTRPLRYSLALDPNTDSLPRVAASITNRNLRLRDAILSSYHHNEVKFSELTLDTFRMLQCLEWEPSGSFYQSPGTKLGASAHTRTNHSQDIVDHTLPPNPRKAVLYRPSVTHFVAVLATICEELPPDGVLLLYLSASGRRRSPISLSAGVGAFSDATENITRNLQTVAISSDETSCITSGSLSDDVPPSGQGKGDCMHHRSPCLQFGNRNNGGSNCIYPCDLLPFTRRPLVLIVDSDSSLAFEAIHGAEKGEPAALLLSPRSLAPTVVPDFSRCPGGSLFTVFLTAPLQAFCILLGFSSSEIHMEVAEKFLSSSLNDWGLALAKSDSLNPVWAQILNDPFLRRLLIRY
;
A
#
# COMPACT_ATOMS: atom_id res chain seq x y z
N MET A 1 13.71 -10.43 23.74
CA MET A 1 13.77 -10.81 22.32
C MET A 1 13.40 -12.28 22.24
N SER A 2 12.11 -12.57 22.08
CA SER A 2 11.56 -13.94 22.02
C SER A 2 11.99 -14.61 20.73
N GLN A 3 13.14 -15.28 20.75
CA GLN A 3 13.65 -16.06 19.60
C GLN A 3 13.09 -17.48 19.51
N HIS A 4 12.22 -17.92 20.43
CA HIS A 4 11.87 -19.34 20.54
C HIS A 4 10.64 -19.80 19.74
N GLN A 5 9.79 -18.91 19.22
CA GLN A 5 8.47 -19.37 18.73
C GLN A 5 8.36 -19.58 17.20
N HIS A 6 9.17 -18.90 16.38
CA HIS A 6 9.13 -19.11 14.92
C HIS A 6 9.96 -20.30 14.42
N GLN A 7 10.67 -20.99 15.32
CA GLN A 7 11.48 -22.16 14.97
C GLN A 7 10.68 -23.47 15.01
N HIS A 8 9.51 -23.49 15.67
CA HIS A 8 8.81 -24.75 15.96
C HIS A 8 7.81 -25.21 14.90
N GLN A 9 7.47 -24.41 13.88
CA GLN A 9 6.36 -24.78 13.00
C GLN A 9 6.71 -25.58 11.74
N HIS A 10 7.99 -25.72 11.34
CA HIS A 10 8.31 -26.44 10.09
C HIS A 10 9.58 -27.33 10.10
N GLN A 11 9.99 -27.86 11.25
CA GLN A 11 10.91 -29.01 11.28
C GLN A 11 10.12 -30.32 11.17
N HIS A 12 9.64 -30.67 9.98
CA HIS A 12 9.38 -32.07 9.64
C HIS A 12 9.73 -32.29 8.16
N GLN A 13 10.40 -33.42 7.90
CA GLN A 13 10.97 -33.90 6.63
C GLN A 13 12.36 -33.36 6.25
N GLN A 14 13.39 -34.04 6.74
CA GLN A 14 14.36 -34.75 5.90
C GLN A 14 15.28 -35.61 6.78
N HIS A 15 15.19 -36.92 6.63
CA HIS A 15 16.11 -37.90 7.23
C HIS A 15 16.66 -38.82 6.14
N GLY A 16 17.97 -39.08 6.22
CA GLY A 16 18.70 -40.19 5.59
C GLY A 16 19.52 -39.81 4.35
N HIS A 17 20.85 -39.76 4.43
CA HIS A 17 21.77 -40.90 4.38
C HIS A 17 23.24 -40.47 4.19
N GLY A 18 24.16 -41.24 4.80
CA GLY A 18 25.45 -41.62 4.18
C GLY A 18 26.66 -40.74 4.47
N GLY A 19 27.63 -41.30 5.19
CA GLY A 19 28.88 -40.65 5.59
C GLY A 19 30.00 -40.70 4.56
N GLY A 20 31.07 -39.98 4.87
CA GLY A 20 32.31 -39.94 4.11
C GLY A 20 33.37 -39.12 4.86
N SER A 21 34.18 -39.80 5.67
CA SER A 21 35.37 -39.24 6.31
C SER A 21 36.45 -38.95 5.27
N GLY A 22 37.08 -37.77 5.36
CA GLY A 22 38.26 -37.45 4.56
C GLY A 22 38.98 -36.19 5.03
N GLY A 23 40.14 -36.40 5.65
CA GLY A 23 41.37 -35.62 5.45
C GLY A 23 41.39 -34.15 5.85
N GLY A 24 42.08 -33.84 6.96
CA GLY A 24 42.31 -32.48 7.43
C GLY A 24 43.17 -31.61 6.51
N SER A 25 42.92 -30.31 6.59
CA SER A 25 43.89 -29.26 6.25
C SER A 25 43.51 -27.97 7.00
N GLY A 26 44.40 -27.55 7.92
CA GLY A 26 44.57 -26.17 8.38
C GLY A 26 43.39 -25.43 9.05
N ASN A 27 43.01 -25.79 10.28
CA ASN A 27 42.29 -24.84 11.14
C ASN A 27 43.28 -23.82 11.72
N ALA A 28 43.68 -22.84 10.90
CA ALA A 28 44.11 -21.55 11.43
C ALA A 28 42.93 -20.99 12.24
N ASN A 29 43.15 -20.65 13.50
CA ASN A 29 42.09 -20.21 14.42
C ASN A 29 41.64 -18.79 13.99
N ILE A 30 40.71 -18.72 13.03
CA ILE A 30 40.26 -17.45 12.43
C ILE A 30 39.77 -16.51 13.54
N PRO A 31 40.29 -15.27 13.63
CA PRO A 31 39.85 -14.30 14.62
C PRO A 31 38.34 -14.10 14.61
N VAL A 32 37.74 -13.99 15.80
CA VAL A 32 36.29 -13.76 15.98
C VAL A 32 35.83 -12.51 15.23
N SER A 33 36.67 -11.48 15.15
CA SER A 33 36.43 -10.26 14.39
C SER A 33 36.35 -10.49 12.89
N GLU A 34 37.22 -11.33 12.32
CA GLU A 34 37.23 -11.64 10.89
C GLU A 34 35.99 -12.45 10.49
N VAL A 35 35.60 -13.43 11.31
CA VAL A 35 34.34 -14.18 11.12
C VAL A 35 33.14 -13.24 11.16
N TYR A 36 33.11 -12.31 12.11
CA TYR A 36 32.03 -11.32 12.23
C TYR A 36 31.92 -10.44 10.99
N TRP A 37 33.02 -9.82 10.56
CA TRP A 37 33.00 -8.90 9.40
C TRP A 37 32.68 -9.63 8.09
N SER A 38 33.15 -10.87 7.92
CA SER A 38 32.73 -11.72 6.80
C SER A 38 31.23 -11.98 6.80
N LEU A 39 30.65 -12.22 7.98
CA LEU A 39 29.22 -12.45 8.13
C LEU A 39 28.40 -11.18 7.87
N VAL A 40 28.89 -10.00 8.29
CA VAL A 40 28.30 -8.69 7.96
C VAL A 40 28.28 -8.47 6.45
N ASP A 41 29.41 -8.62 5.77
CA ASP A 41 29.50 -8.44 4.30
C ASP A 41 28.56 -9.40 3.56
N LYS A 42 28.51 -10.66 3.99
CA LYS A 42 27.58 -11.67 3.45
C LYS A 42 26.12 -11.26 3.67
N ALA A 43 25.77 -10.74 4.84
CA ALA A 43 24.42 -10.28 5.15
C ALA A 43 24.03 -9.08 4.29
N ASP A 44 24.91 -8.09 4.15
CA ASP A 44 24.67 -6.87 3.39
C ASP A 44 24.59 -7.10 1.87
N LYS A 45 25.45 -7.98 1.33
CA LYS A 45 25.33 -8.44 -0.07
C LYS A 45 23.97 -9.09 -0.33
N LYS A 46 23.46 -9.85 0.65
CA LYS A 46 22.15 -10.48 0.55
C LYS A 46 21.02 -9.46 0.67
N PHE A 47 21.14 -8.53 1.61
CA PHE A 47 20.18 -7.45 1.84
C PHE A 47 19.98 -6.56 0.61
N SER A 48 21.06 -6.14 -0.04
CA SER A 48 20.97 -5.28 -1.23
C SER A 48 20.11 -5.92 -2.33
N LYS A 49 20.26 -7.23 -2.56
CA LYS A 49 19.49 -7.97 -3.56
C LYS A 49 18.00 -8.06 -3.26
N ILE A 50 17.60 -8.17 -1.98
CA ILE A 50 16.16 -8.30 -1.64
C ILE A 50 15.45 -6.95 -1.72
N ARG A 51 16.17 -5.87 -1.36
CA ARG A 51 15.64 -4.50 -1.44
C ARG A 51 15.27 -4.12 -2.87
N ASP A 52 16.08 -4.53 -3.83
CA ASP A 52 15.93 -4.14 -5.23
C ASP A 52 14.97 -5.07 -6.01
N LEU A 53 14.34 -6.03 -5.33
CA LEU A 53 13.51 -7.05 -5.96
C LEU A 53 12.07 -6.55 -6.20
N PRO A 54 11.58 -6.55 -7.45
CA PRO A 54 10.29 -5.95 -7.80
C PRO A 54 9.09 -6.75 -7.29
N PHE A 55 7.90 -6.15 -7.29
CA PHE A 55 6.66 -6.79 -6.86
C PHE A 55 6.25 -7.99 -7.74
N TYR A 56 6.61 -7.99 -9.03
CA TYR A 56 6.34 -9.09 -9.96
C TYR A 56 7.29 -10.30 -9.79
N GLU A 57 8.29 -10.21 -8.91
CA GLU A 57 9.17 -11.35 -8.56
C GLU A 57 8.79 -11.96 -7.20
N ARG A 58 7.50 -12.17 -6.98
CA ARG A 58 6.90 -12.53 -5.69
C ARG A 58 7.43 -13.83 -5.10
N GLN A 59 7.43 -14.93 -5.85
CA GLN A 59 7.93 -16.23 -5.38
C GLN A 59 9.43 -16.21 -5.04
N ARG A 60 10.20 -15.46 -5.84
CA ARG A 60 11.63 -15.24 -5.57
C ARG A 60 11.84 -14.42 -4.30
N TYR A 61 11.00 -13.42 -4.06
CA TYR A 61 11.07 -12.61 -2.84
C TYR A 61 10.89 -13.48 -1.59
N ASP A 62 9.82 -14.27 -1.52
CA ASP A 62 9.50 -15.06 -0.32
C ASP A 62 10.62 -16.07 -0.01
N THR A 63 11.11 -16.81 -1.01
CA THR A 63 12.24 -17.74 -0.82
C THR A 63 13.54 -17.04 -0.46
N TYR A 64 13.79 -15.85 -1.00
CA TYR A 64 15.01 -15.10 -0.75
C TYR A 64 14.98 -14.40 0.60
N PHE A 65 13.82 -13.91 1.05
CA PHE A 65 13.57 -13.33 2.37
C PHE A 65 14.07 -14.24 3.49
N TYR A 66 13.65 -15.51 3.50
CA TYR A 66 14.11 -16.47 4.52
C TYR A 66 15.63 -16.68 4.49
N LYS A 67 16.26 -16.66 3.30
CA LYS A 67 17.72 -16.77 3.17
C LYS A 67 18.44 -15.56 3.75
N VAL A 68 17.93 -14.35 3.52
CA VAL A 68 18.51 -13.12 4.07
C VAL A 68 18.30 -13.05 5.58
N PHE A 69 17.06 -13.29 6.02
CA PHE A 69 16.68 -13.29 7.43
C PHE A 69 17.52 -14.27 8.25
N LYS A 70 17.70 -15.52 7.76
CA LYS A 70 18.56 -16.53 8.43
C LYS A 70 19.98 -16.03 8.67
N VAL A 71 20.59 -15.35 7.69
CA VAL A 71 21.96 -14.83 7.84
C VAL A 71 22.00 -13.69 8.86
N TYR A 72 21.02 -12.78 8.85
CA TYR A 72 20.94 -11.74 9.87
C TYR A 72 20.64 -12.30 11.27
N THR A 73 19.84 -13.35 11.41
CA THR A 73 19.63 -14.02 12.70
C THR A 73 20.93 -14.63 13.22
N GLN A 74 21.69 -15.29 12.35
CA GLN A 74 23.02 -15.81 12.69
C GLN A 74 23.96 -14.69 13.12
N LEU A 75 24.01 -13.59 12.37
CA LEU A 75 24.82 -12.41 12.69
C LEU A 75 24.43 -11.79 14.03
N TRP A 76 23.14 -11.62 14.26
CA TRP A 76 22.60 -11.06 15.50
C TRP A 76 22.87 -11.94 16.72
N LYS A 77 22.88 -13.26 16.55
CA LYS A 77 23.25 -14.20 17.60
C LYS A 77 24.77 -14.16 17.86
N PHE A 78 25.57 -14.23 16.79
CA PHE A 78 27.03 -14.21 16.89
C PHE A 78 27.56 -12.99 17.63
N GLN A 79 27.02 -11.79 17.34
CA GLN A 79 27.45 -10.56 18.02
C GLN A 79 27.06 -10.53 19.50
N GLN A 80 25.94 -11.16 19.91
CA GLN A 80 25.55 -11.23 21.32
C GLN A 80 26.50 -12.15 22.10
N GLU A 81 26.82 -13.31 21.54
CA GLU A 81 27.66 -14.32 22.17
C GLU A 81 29.14 -13.87 22.27
N ASN A 82 29.60 -13.05 21.34
CA ASN A 82 31.00 -12.62 21.23
C ASN A 82 31.20 -11.12 21.53
N ARG A 83 30.22 -10.47 22.15
CA ARG A 83 30.12 -9.01 22.29
C ARG A 83 31.42 -8.37 22.82
N GLN A 84 31.96 -8.91 23.90
CA GLN A 84 33.12 -8.36 24.59
C GLN A 84 34.36 -8.33 23.68
N LYS A 85 34.67 -9.47 23.04
CA LYS A 85 35.81 -9.61 22.12
C LYS A 85 35.68 -8.70 20.90
N LEU A 86 34.46 -8.52 20.39
CA LEU A 86 34.22 -7.64 19.24
C LEU A 86 34.43 -6.17 19.60
N VAL A 87 33.99 -5.73 20.78
CA VAL A 87 34.22 -4.36 21.27
C VAL A 87 35.70 -4.10 21.48
N GLU A 88 36.43 -5.06 22.06
CA GLU A 88 37.91 -5.00 22.17
C GLU A 88 38.60 -4.92 20.80
N SER A 89 38.00 -5.54 19.78
CA SER A 89 38.46 -5.48 18.39
C SER A 89 37.99 -4.22 17.64
N GLY A 90 37.34 -3.27 18.31
CA GLY A 90 36.95 -1.97 17.75
C GLY A 90 35.49 -1.82 17.31
N LEU A 91 34.63 -2.84 17.50
CA LEU A 91 33.20 -2.76 17.17
C LEU A 91 32.51 -1.59 17.88
N LYS A 92 31.92 -0.70 17.10
CA LYS A 92 31.20 0.48 17.58
C LYS A 92 29.74 0.18 17.88
N ARG A 93 29.15 1.01 18.74
CA ARG A 93 27.73 0.89 19.10
C ARG A 93 26.85 1.05 17.87
N TRP A 94 27.06 2.07 17.05
CA TRP A 94 26.22 2.36 15.89
C TRP A 94 26.21 1.23 14.85
N GLU A 95 27.28 0.43 14.72
CA GLU A 95 27.35 -0.72 13.80
C GLU A 95 26.32 -1.80 14.16
N ILE A 96 26.04 -1.96 15.45
CA ILE A 96 25.02 -2.89 15.94
C ILE A 96 23.63 -2.29 15.77
N GLY A 97 23.51 -0.97 15.91
CA GLY A 97 22.32 -0.23 15.52
C GLY A 97 21.99 -0.42 14.03
N GLU A 98 22.99 -0.48 13.15
CA GLU A 98 22.78 -0.77 11.73
C GLU A 98 22.25 -2.19 11.50
N ILE A 99 22.82 -3.21 12.16
CA ILE A 99 22.32 -4.59 12.04
C ILE A 99 20.86 -4.66 12.51
N ALA A 100 20.54 -4.07 13.67
CA ALA A 100 19.17 -4.00 14.16
C ALA A 100 18.24 -3.28 13.17
N SER A 101 18.71 -2.18 12.57
CA SER A 101 17.96 -1.41 11.58
C SER A 101 17.70 -2.21 10.30
N ARG A 102 18.63 -3.08 9.88
CA ARG A 102 18.44 -3.98 8.73
C ARG A 102 17.43 -5.08 9.03
N ILE A 103 17.46 -5.65 10.24
CA ILE A 103 16.45 -6.64 10.67
C ILE A 103 15.05 -6.01 10.69
N ALA A 104 14.93 -4.80 11.24
CA ALA A 104 13.69 -4.05 11.21
C ALA A 104 13.19 -3.81 9.77
N GLN A 105 14.08 -3.43 8.85
CA GLN A 105 13.73 -3.26 7.43
C GLN A 105 13.21 -4.54 6.79
N LEU A 106 13.78 -5.71 7.11
CA LEU A 106 13.30 -6.99 6.59
C LEU A 106 11.88 -7.26 7.07
N TYR A 107 11.62 -7.07 8.36
CA TYR A 107 10.28 -7.23 8.93
C TYR A 107 9.27 -6.26 8.30
N PHE A 108 9.60 -4.97 8.22
CA PHE A 108 8.71 -3.99 7.61
C PHE A 108 8.46 -4.27 6.12
N GLY A 109 9.50 -4.66 5.38
CA GLY A 109 9.37 -5.04 3.97
C GLY A 109 8.47 -6.26 3.76
N GLN A 110 8.54 -7.25 4.67
CA GLN A 110 7.62 -8.40 4.64
C GLN A 110 6.19 -7.96 4.95
N TYR A 111 5.98 -7.12 5.99
CA TYR A 111 4.67 -6.56 6.32
C TYR A 111 4.06 -5.82 5.12
N MET A 112 4.81 -4.96 4.43
CA MET A 112 4.28 -4.22 3.27
C MET A 112 3.77 -5.12 2.13
N ARG A 113 4.18 -6.39 2.08
CA ARG A 113 3.73 -7.38 1.07
C ARG A 113 2.64 -8.32 1.59
N THR A 114 2.68 -8.70 2.87
CA THR A 114 1.76 -9.69 3.46
C THR A 114 0.66 -9.07 4.31
N SER A 115 0.82 -7.82 4.73
CA SER A 115 -0.06 -7.14 5.69
C SER A 115 -0.22 -7.86 7.03
N GLU A 116 0.79 -8.66 7.42
CA GLU A 116 0.77 -9.39 8.69
C GLU A 116 1.27 -8.49 9.83
N ALA A 117 0.40 -8.17 10.78
CA ALA A 117 0.69 -7.23 11.86
C ALA A 117 1.83 -7.68 12.78
N SER A 118 2.10 -8.98 12.87
CA SER A 118 3.23 -9.55 13.63
C SER A 118 4.57 -9.01 13.12
N TYR A 119 4.78 -8.96 11.80
CA TYR A 119 6.00 -8.39 11.22
C TYR A 119 6.10 -6.88 11.47
N LEU A 120 4.99 -6.15 11.43
CA LEU A 120 4.97 -4.72 11.75
C LEU A 120 5.37 -4.46 13.21
N SER A 121 4.81 -5.27 14.14
CA SER A 121 5.15 -5.23 15.56
C SER A 121 6.63 -5.50 15.81
N GLU A 122 7.18 -6.56 15.20
CA GLU A 122 8.61 -6.89 15.31
C GLU A 122 9.50 -5.77 14.75
N SER A 123 9.15 -5.19 13.60
CA SER A 123 9.87 -4.03 13.08
C SER A 123 9.87 -2.86 14.04
N TYR A 124 8.73 -2.58 14.69
CA TYR A 124 8.62 -1.51 15.68
C TYR A 124 9.54 -1.78 16.88
N ILE A 125 9.53 -3.00 17.43
CA ILE A 125 10.36 -3.38 18.59
C ILE A 125 11.85 -3.16 18.30
N PHE A 126 12.33 -3.54 17.12
CA PHE A 126 13.74 -3.32 16.76
C PHE A 126 14.07 -1.83 16.65
N TYR A 127 13.23 -1.03 16.00
CA TYR A 127 13.48 0.41 15.88
C TYR A 127 13.37 1.17 17.20
N GLU A 128 12.39 0.82 18.03
CA GLU A 128 12.25 1.36 19.38
C GLU A 128 13.51 1.05 20.21
N ALA A 129 13.98 -0.21 20.18
CA ALA A 129 15.21 -0.59 20.86
C ALA A 129 16.44 0.17 20.37
N ILE A 130 16.48 0.54 19.07
CA ILE A 130 17.55 1.38 18.53
C ILE A 130 17.50 2.79 19.13
N LEU A 131 16.30 3.37 19.19
CA LEU A 131 16.06 4.71 19.74
C LEU A 131 16.39 4.76 21.23
N THR A 132 15.78 3.90 22.05
CA THR A 132 15.91 3.89 23.51
C THR A 132 17.33 3.62 23.98
N ARG A 133 18.09 2.82 23.22
CA ARG A 133 19.49 2.52 23.54
C ARG A 133 20.46 3.50 22.89
N GLU A 134 19.99 4.54 22.22
CA GLU A 134 20.82 5.62 21.68
C GLU A 134 22.00 5.11 20.82
N TYR A 135 21.80 4.09 19.98
CA TYR A 135 22.91 3.44 19.26
C TYR A 135 23.71 4.40 18.36
N PHE A 136 23.09 5.49 17.91
CA PHE A 136 23.70 6.46 17.01
C PHE A 136 24.27 7.70 17.70
N LYS A 137 24.23 7.82 19.03
CA LYS A 137 24.56 9.06 19.76
C LYS A 137 26.04 9.47 19.69
N GLU A 138 26.95 8.50 19.60
CA GLU A 138 28.39 8.75 19.56
C GLU A 138 28.82 9.24 18.17
N GLY A 139 29.46 10.41 18.05
CA GLY A 139 30.12 10.84 16.81
C GLY A 139 29.26 11.62 15.80
N LEU A 140 28.02 12.00 16.12
CA LEU A 140 27.13 12.78 15.24
C LEU A 140 27.79 14.02 14.63
N CYS A 141 28.55 14.75 15.44
CA CYS A 141 29.12 16.03 15.04
C CYS A 141 30.43 15.88 14.26
N GLN A 142 30.94 14.65 14.09
CA GLN A 142 32.24 14.37 13.50
C GLN A 142 32.14 13.62 12.18
N ASP A 143 31.12 12.76 12.02
CA ASP A 143 30.95 11.93 10.82
C ASP A 143 29.60 12.19 10.13
N LEU A 144 29.66 12.83 8.95
CA LEU A 144 28.50 13.09 8.11
C LEU A 144 27.79 11.80 7.66
N ASN A 145 28.53 10.70 7.47
CA ASN A 145 27.93 9.42 7.09
C ASN A 145 27.10 8.85 8.24
N LEU A 146 27.61 8.96 9.47
CA LEU A 146 26.90 8.51 10.66
C LEU A 146 25.63 9.34 10.91
N ALA A 147 25.72 10.67 10.76
CA ALA A 147 24.55 11.56 10.82
C ALA A 147 23.49 11.17 9.78
N ASN A 148 23.90 10.89 8.53
CA ASN A 148 23.01 10.40 7.49
C ASN A 148 22.41 9.02 7.81
N LYS A 149 23.15 8.11 8.45
CA LYS A 149 22.63 6.81 8.90
C LYS A 149 21.51 7.02 9.93
N GLN A 150 21.69 7.93 10.88
CA GLN A 150 20.67 8.25 11.89
C GLN A 150 19.44 8.93 11.28
N LEU A 151 19.62 9.89 10.36
CA LEU A 151 18.51 10.51 9.63
C LEU A 151 17.66 9.47 8.88
N ARG A 152 18.32 8.53 8.20
CA ARG A 152 17.63 7.42 7.50
C ARG A 152 16.98 6.44 8.47
N PHE A 153 17.56 6.20 9.64
CA PHE A 153 16.93 5.41 10.69
C PHE A 153 15.64 6.09 11.19
N LEU A 154 15.69 7.36 11.55
CA LEU A 154 14.53 8.11 12.04
C LEU A 154 13.42 8.15 10.99
N ALA A 155 13.74 8.42 9.72
CA ALA A 155 12.75 8.44 8.65
C ALA A 155 12.07 7.08 8.45
N ARG A 156 12.82 5.97 8.54
CA ARG A 156 12.24 4.62 8.44
C ARG A 156 11.41 4.26 9.67
N PHE A 157 11.88 4.60 10.87
CA PHE A 157 11.11 4.35 12.08
C PHE A 157 9.81 5.15 12.08
N LEU A 158 9.85 6.39 11.59
CA LEU A 158 8.68 7.23 11.40
C LEU A 158 7.63 6.58 10.49
N MET A 159 8.04 5.97 9.36
CA MET A 159 7.14 5.19 8.50
C MET A 159 6.50 4.01 9.25
N VAL A 160 7.29 3.25 10.01
CA VAL A 160 6.77 2.12 10.82
C VAL A 160 5.77 2.61 11.85
N CYS A 161 6.07 3.67 12.59
CA CYS A 161 5.18 4.24 13.60
C CYS A 161 3.90 4.80 12.98
N LEU A 162 3.99 5.43 11.81
CA LEU A 162 2.84 5.96 11.08
C LEU A 162 1.88 4.84 10.69
N VAL A 163 2.38 3.77 10.09
CA VAL A 163 1.57 2.61 9.66
C VAL A 163 1.09 1.79 10.86
N TYR A 164 1.88 1.70 11.93
CA TYR A 164 1.50 1.03 13.17
C TYR A 164 0.61 1.88 14.09
N ASN A 165 0.22 3.08 13.64
CA ASN A 165 -0.65 4.01 14.36
C ASN A 165 -0.13 4.41 15.76
N LYS A 166 1.20 4.53 15.93
CA LYS A 166 1.86 5.00 17.18
C LYS A 166 2.04 6.51 17.18
N ARG A 167 0.93 7.25 17.25
CA ARG A 167 0.86 8.72 17.04
C ARG A 167 1.79 9.55 17.94
N GLU A 168 1.85 9.22 19.23
CA GLU A 168 2.74 9.92 20.17
C GLU A 168 4.21 9.78 19.75
N MET A 169 4.61 8.56 19.40
CA MET A 169 5.95 8.27 18.90
C MET A 169 6.22 8.97 17.56
N VAL A 170 5.23 9.03 16.66
CA VAL A 170 5.32 9.80 15.39
C VAL A 170 5.66 11.26 15.68
N ASN A 171 4.94 11.93 16.57
CA ASN A 171 5.18 13.33 16.92
C ASN A 171 6.56 13.56 17.55
N GLN A 172 6.98 12.64 18.43
CA GLN A 172 8.33 12.66 19.00
C GLN A 172 9.41 12.53 17.92
N LEU A 173 9.26 11.56 17.00
CA LEU A 173 10.21 11.29 15.93
C LEU A 173 10.29 12.44 14.91
N VAL A 174 9.17 13.09 14.57
CA VAL A 174 9.18 14.28 13.70
C VAL A 174 9.98 15.41 14.33
N SER A 175 9.78 15.65 15.63
CA SER A 175 10.49 16.68 16.37
C SER A 175 12.00 16.38 16.41
N GLN A 176 12.36 15.13 16.69
CA GLN A 176 13.76 14.69 16.69
C GLN A 176 14.40 14.77 15.30
N LEU A 177 13.71 14.34 14.24
CA LEU A 177 14.19 14.41 12.87
C LEU A 177 14.45 15.88 12.46
N LYS A 178 13.52 16.79 12.77
CA LYS A 178 13.69 18.22 12.51
C LYS A 178 14.91 18.77 13.23
N SER A 179 15.03 18.50 14.54
CA SER A 179 16.17 18.95 15.35
C SER A 179 17.50 18.43 14.78
N LEU A 180 17.54 17.15 14.38
CA LEU A 180 18.73 16.53 13.83
C LEU A 180 19.13 17.13 12.48
N VAL A 181 18.17 17.41 11.60
CA VAL A 181 18.44 18.09 10.31
C VAL A 181 18.99 19.50 10.54
N ASP A 182 18.42 20.24 11.48
CA ASP A 182 18.88 21.60 11.82
C ASP A 182 20.27 21.59 12.45
N GLU A 183 20.61 20.56 13.24
CA GLU A 183 21.95 20.35 13.78
C GLU A 183 22.95 19.97 12.69
N CYS A 184 22.63 19.00 11.84
CA CYS A 184 23.50 18.59 10.73
C CYS A 184 23.82 19.78 9.81
N LYS A 185 22.83 20.64 9.52
CA LYS A 185 23.04 21.85 8.70
C LYS A 185 24.00 22.84 9.38
N ARG A 186 23.96 22.96 10.71
CA ARG A 186 24.86 23.85 11.47
C ARG A 186 26.29 23.31 11.48
N THR A 187 26.43 22.00 11.65
CA THR A 187 27.73 21.31 11.75
C THR A 187 28.41 21.17 10.38
N PHE A 188 27.66 20.83 9.33
CA PHE A 188 28.18 20.54 7.99
C PHE A 188 27.72 21.60 6.99
N GLN A 189 28.31 22.81 7.08
CA GLN A 189 27.87 23.97 6.30
C GLN A 189 28.01 23.80 4.79
N ASP A 190 28.97 22.99 4.34
CA ASP A 190 29.25 22.73 2.93
C ASP A 190 28.33 21.66 2.30
N THR A 191 27.47 21.00 3.09
CA THR A 191 26.56 19.94 2.61
C THR A 191 25.14 20.46 2.39
N ASP A 192 24.53 20.10 1.26
CA ASP A 192 23.13 20.44 0.99
C ASP A 192 22.15 19.48 1.69
N PHE A 193 21.36 20.00 2.62
CA PHE A 193 20.30 19.26 3.32
C PHE A 193 18.89 19.51 2.76
N LYS A 194 18.75 20.04 1.53
CA LYS A 194 17.43 20.30 0.91
C LYS A 194 16.54 19.07 0.88
N GLU A 195 17.07 17.90 0.51
CA GLU A 195 16.28 16.65 0.47
C GLU A 195 15.72 16.29 1.86
N TRP A 196 16.54 16.37 2.90
CA TRP A 196 16.10 16.12 4.28
C TRP A 196 15.08 17.14 4.77
N LYS A 197 15.21 18.42 4.38
CA LYS A 197 14.17 19.42 4.63
C LYS A 197 12.87 19.08 3.92
N LEU A 198 12.93 18.57 2.69
CA LEU A 198 11.74 18.12 1.97
C LEU A 198 11.10 16.93 2.71
N VAL A 199 11.87 15.96 3.21
CA VAL A 199 11.35 14.84 4.02
C VAL A 199 10.61 15.36 5.26
N VAL A 200 11.19 16.32 6.00
CA VAL A 200 10.53 16.96 7.16
C VAL A 200 9.27 17.71 6.74
N GLN A 201 9.28 18.42 5.61
CA GLN A 201 8.09 19.11 5.11
C GLN A 201 6.99 18.14 4.68
N GLU A 202 7.35 17.04 4.01
CA GLU A 202 6.41 15.99 3.58
C GLU A 202 5.68 15.38 4.77
N ILE A 203 6.39 14.93 5.81
CA ILE A 203 5.71 14.36 6.99
C ILE A 203 4.82 15.38 7.69
N ASN A 204 5.25 16.64 7.84
CA ASN A 204 4.42 17.67 8.46
C ASN A 204 3.14 17.94 7.65
N ARG A 205 3.24 17.98 6.31
CA ARG A 205 2.06 18.10 5.44
C ARG A 205 1.16 16.88 5.57
N PHE A 206 1.74 15.68 5.62
CA PHE A 206 1.00 14.42 5.80
C PHE A 206 0.21 14.43 7.11
N LEU A 207 0.85 14.72 8.25
CA LEU A 207 0.20 14.74 9.56
C LEU A 207 -0.86 15.84 9.68
N LYS A 208 -0.60 17.01 9.10
CA LYS A 208 -1.59 18.10 9.04
C LYS A 208 -2.84 17.68 8.26
N ALA A 209 -2.65 16.97 7.16
CA ALA A 209 -3.74 16.47 6.34
C ALA A 209 -4.49 15.28 6.98
N ASP A 210 -3.80 14.47 7.80
CA ASP A 210 -4.37 13.35 8.55
C ASP A 210 -4.99 13.78 9.90
N THR A 211 -4.92 15.05 10.27
CA THR A 211 -5.38 15.55 11.59
C THR A 211 -6.85 15.25 11.86
N ALA A 212 -7.68 15.19 10.82
CA ALA A 212 -9.10 14.83 10.91
C ALA A 212 -9.33 13.42 11.51
N PHE A 213 -8.32 12.55 11.50
CA PHE A 213 -8.41 11.16 11.95
C PHE A 213 -7.81 10.96 13.37
N MET A 214 -7.30 12.04 13.98
CA MET A 214 -6.54 12.03 15.24
C MET A 214 -7.33 11.54 16.47
N ASN A 215 -8.66 11.50 16.43
CA ASN A 215 -9.51 11.01 17.53
C ASN A 215 -10.61 10.04 17.06
N THR A 216 -10.40 9.41 15.89
CA THR A 216 -11.43 8.61 15.22
C THR A 216 -11.18 7.11 15.33
N ARG A 217 -12.24 6.33 15.11
CA ARG A 217 -12.24 4.88 14.93
C ARG A 217 -11.10 4.44 13.99
N PRO A 218 -10.39 3.33 14.29
CA PRO A 218 -9.33 2.82 13.43
C PRO A 218 -9.88 2.49 12.06
N LEU A 219 -9.07 2.76 11.03
CA LEU A 219 -9.42 2.46 9.65
C LEU A 219 -9.47 0.95 9.39
N ARG A 220 -8.63 0.20 10.11
CA ARG A 220 -8.59 -1.27 10.08
C ARG A 220 -9.89 -1.90 10.54
N TYR A 221 -10.10 -3.16 10.17
CA TYR A 221 -11.26 -3.94 10.60
C TYR A 221 -11.10 -4.36 12.05
N SER A 222 -11.90 -3.77 12.94
CA SER A 222 -11.88 -4.09 14.37
C SER A 222 -13.13 -4.85 14.75
N LEU A 223 -13.01 -6.11 15.19
CA LEU A 223 -14.16 -6.90 15.67
C LEU A 223 -14.93 -6.25 16.83
N ALA A 224 -14.30 -5.33 17.57
CA ALA A 224 -14.96 -4.61 18.67
C ALA A 224 -15.87 -3.48 18.16
N LEU A 225 -15.55 -2.89 17.02
CA LEU A 225 -16.23 -1.71 16.49
C LEU A 225 -17.01 -2.02 15.22
N ASP A 226 -16.66 -3.09 14.51
CA ASP A 226 -17.26 -3.52 13.26
C ASP A 226 -18.19 -4.72 13.46
N PRO A 227 -19.16 -4.90 12.55
CA PRO A 227 -20.03 -6.07 12.57
C PRO A 227 -19.22 -7.37 12.51
N ASN A 228 -19.70 -8.41 13.18
CA ASN A 228 -19.11 -9.74 13.08
C ASN A 228 -19.05 -10.17 11.60
N THR A 229 -17.99 -10.87 11.19
CA THR A 229 -17.83 -11.41 9.83
C THR A 229 -19.04 -12.22 9.36
N ASP A 230 -19.68 -12.95 10.28
CA ASP A 230 -20.85 -13.80 10.04
C ASP A 230 -22.20 -13.14 10.39
N SER A 231 -22.22 -11.82 10.63
CA SER A 231 -23.45 -11.12 11.04
C SER A 231 -24.54 -11.08 9.96
N LEU A 232 -24.16 -11.20 8.69
CA LEU A 232 -25.09 -11.21 7.57
C LEU A 232 -25.43 -12.63 7.15
N PRO A 233 -26.71 -12.91 6.82
CA PRO A 233 -27.09 -14.14 6.14
C PRO A 233 -26.22 -14.32 4.89
N ARG A 234 -25.72 -15.53 4.68
CA ARG A 234 -25.05 -15.84 3.41
C ARG A 234 -26.08 -15.66 2.29
N VAL A 235 -25.69 -14.93 1.25
CA VAL A 235 -26.52 -14.79 0.05
C VAL A 235 -26.80 -16.19 -0.49
N ALA A 236 -28.04 -16.43 -0.95
CA ALA A 236 -28.50 -17.76 -1.35
C ALA A 236 -27.49 -18.44 -2.30
N ALA A 237 -27.22 -19.72 -2.05
CA ALA A 237 -26.27 -20.51 -2.84
C ALA A 237 -26.68 -20.64 -4.33
N SER A 238 -27.95 -20.38 -4.65
CA SER A 238 -28.45 -20.28 -6.03
C SER A 238 -27.89 -19.09 -6.81
N ILE A 239 -27.44 -18.03 -6.11
CA ILE A 239 -26.88 -16.79 -6.69
C ILE A 239 -25.34 -16.84 -6.68
N THR A 240 -24.75 -17.59 -5.75
CA THR A 240 -23.29 -17.64 -5.54
C THR A 240 -22.72 -19.03 -5.80
N ASN A 241 -21.97 -19.19 -6.90
CA ASN A 241 -21.33 -20.46 -7.26
C ASN A 241 -19.96 -20.70 -6.57
N ARG A 242 -19.40 -19.67 -5.92
CA ARG A 242 -18.06 -19.71 -5.29
C ARG A 242 -18.03 -18.87 -4.01
N ASN A 243 -17.31 -19.36 -2.99
CA ASN A 243 -17.00 -18.60 -1.78
C ASN A 243 -15.76 -17.76 -2.03
N LEU A 244 -15.92 -16.65 -2.75
CA LEU A 244 -14.84 -15.75 -3.08
C LEU A 244 -14.33 -14.98 -1.85
N ARG A 245 -13.02 -14.77 -1.77
CA ARG A 245 -12.32 -14.03 -0.71
C ARG A 245 -11.32 -13.06 -1.30
N LEU A 246 -11.17 -11.89 -0.67
CA LEU A 246 -10.14 -10.95 -1.06
C LEU A 246 -8.76 -11.53 -0.71
N ARG A 247 -7.94 -11.79 -1.74
CA ARG A 247 -6.60 -12.38 -1.57
C ARG A 247 -5.49 -11.38 -1.83
N ASP A 248 -5.71 -10.51 -2.80
CA ASP A 248 -4.72 -9.56 -3.27
C ASP A 248 -5.35 -8.19 -3.54
N ALA A 249 -4.58 -7.14 -3.24
CA ALA A 249 -4.93 -5.77 -3.58
C ALA A 249 -3.75 -5.03 -4.22
N ILE A 250 -4.01 -4.30 -5.30
CA ILE A 250 -3.07 -3.36 -5.90
C ILE A 250 -3.57 -1.95 -5.60
N LEU A 251 -2.77 -1.17 -4.88
CA LEU A 251 -3.08 0.21 -4.52
C LEU A 251 -2.15 1.13 -5.31
N SER A 252 -2.65 1.70 -6.40
CA SER A 252 -1.86 2.52 -7.31
C SER A 252 -2.32 3.97 -7.28
N SER A 253 -1.36 4.90 -7.17
CA SER A 253 -1.63 6.33 -7.17
C SER A 253 -0.72 7.06 -8.15
N TYR A 254 -1.30 7.94 -8.96
CA TYR A 254 -0.64 8.77 -9.96
C TYR A 254 -1.33 10.13 -10.07
N HIS A 255 -1.31 10.94 -9.00
CA HIS A 255 -1.60 12.36 -9.13
C HIS A 255 -0.36 13.22 -8.90
N HIS A 256 -0.38 14.40 -9.52
CA HIS A 256 0.65 15.41 -9.30
C HIS A 256 0.35 16.11 -7.97
N ASN A 257 1.41 16.44 -7.22
CA ASN A 257 1.34 17.18 -5.94
C ASN A 257 0.48 16.54 -4.84
N GLU A 258 0.43 15.21 -4.76
CA GLU A 258 -0.23 14.49 -3.67
C GLU A 258 0.48 14.71 -2.33
N VAL A 259 -0.32 14.83 -1.27
CA VAL A 259 0.21 14.76 0.09
C VAL A 259 0.64 13.31 0.34
N LYS A 260 1.92 13.14 0.63
CA LYS A 260 2.55 11.84 0.85
C LYS A 260 3.65 11.94 1.89
N PHE A 261 4.04 10.79 2.39
CA PHE A 261 5.31 10.61 3.08
C PHE A 261 6.01 9.37 2.52
N SER A 262 7.24 9.54 2.03
CA SER A 262 7.92 8.51 1.24
C SER A 262 7.11 8.15 -0.03
N GLU A 263 6.68 6.88 -0.16
CA GLU A 263 5.87 6.34 -1.25
C GLU A 263 4.39 6.15 -0.87
N LEU A 264 3.98 6.48 0.36
CA LEU A 264 2.59 6.38 0.80
C LEU A 264 1.89 7.73 0.67
N THR A 265 0.89 7.79 -0.21
CA THR A 265 -0.06 8.91 -0.28
C THR A 265 -1.12 8.75 0.81
N LEU A 266 -1.84 9.83 1.17
CA LEU A 266 -2.94 9.73 2.15
C LEU A 266 -3.98 8.68 1.76
N ASP A 267 -4.38 8.67 0.48
CA ASP A 267 -5.45 7.80 0.01
C ASP A 267 -5.00 6.32 -0.03
N THR A 268 -3.76 6.05 -0.49
CA THR A 268 -3.19 4.70 -0.42
C THR A 268 -2.93 4.25 1.02
N PHE A 269 -2.53 5.14 1.92
CA PHE A 269 -2.41 4.87 3.34
C PHE A 269 -3.75 4.45 3.96
N ARG A 270 -4.84 5.17 3.65
CA ARG A 270 -6.16 4.82 4.15
C ARG A 270 -6.67 3.50 3.60
N MET A 271 -6.53 3.27 2.29
CA MET A 271 -6.90 2.00 1.66
C MET A 271 -6.06 0.82 2.18
N LEU A 272 -4.76 1.04 2.42
CA LEU A 272 -3.87 0.04 3.04
C LEU A 272 -4.43 -0.40 4.40
N GLN A 273 -4.73 0.56 5.26
CA GLN A 273 -5.27 0.31 6.61
C GLN A 273 -6.67 -0.33 6.55
N CYS A 274 -7.54 0.15 5.68
CA CYS A 274 -8.93 -0.33 5.59
C CYS A 274 -9.07 -1.81 5.20
N LEU A 275 -8.03 -2.34 4.55
CA LEU A 275 -7.93 -3.73 4.08
C LEU A 275 -7.09 -4.62 5.02
N GLU A 276 -7.00 -4.25 6.30
CA GLU A 276 -6.28 -5.02 7.33
C GLU A 276 -7.18 -5.23 8.55
N TRP A 277 -7.02 -6.37 9.22
CA TRP A 277 -7.54 -6.59 10.56
C TRP A 277 -6.78 -5.72 11.57
N GLU A 278 -7.52 -5.11 12.51
CA GLU A 278 -6.91 -4.44 13.64
C GLU A 278 -6.25 -5.50 14.53
N PRO A 279 -4.94 -5.41 14.80
CA PRO A 279 -4.26 -6.35 15.67
C PRO A 279 -4.83 -6.24 17.10
N SER A 280 -5.66 -7.21 17.47
CA SER A 280 -6.25 -7.46 18.79
C SER A 280 -6.81 -6.25 19.51
N GLY A 281 -8.14 -6.06 19.38
CA GLY A 281 -8.96 -4.95 19.86
C GLY A 281 -8.85 -4.57 21.34
N SER A 282 -7.69 -4.05 21.75
CA SER A 282 -7.42 -3.48 23.07
C SER A 282 -6.96 -2.02 23.01
N PHE A 283 -6.68 -1.47 21.82
CA PHE A 283 -6.43 -0.03 21.64
C PHE A 283 -7.62 0.86 22.09
N TYR A 284 -8.77 0.26 22.38
CA TYR A 284 -9.98 0.92 22.91
C TYR A 284 -10.47 0.37 24.26
N GLN A 285 -9.65 -0.40 25.02
CA GLN A 285 -9.94 -0.50 26.45
C GLN A 285 -9.80 0.91 27.04
N SER A 286 -10.95 1.55 27.28
CA SER A 286 -11.07 2.85 27.92
C SER A 286 -10.16 2.93 29.16
N PRO A 287 -9.54 4.06 29.49
CA PRO A 287 -8.69 4.20 30.68
C PRO A 287 -9.39 3.92 32.01
N GLY A 288 -10.70 3.65 32.00
CA GLY A 288 -11.56 3.61 33.17
C GLY A 288 -12.00 2.22 33.61
N THR A 289 -11.11 1.23 33.78
CA THR A 289 -11.35 0.14 34.75
C THR A 289 -10.03 -0.47 35.22
N LYS A 290 -9.28 0.27 36.04
CA LYS A 290 -8.25 -0.32 36.90
C LYS A 290 -8.80 -0.44 38.30
N LEU A 291 -9.42 -1.57 38.64
CA LEU A 291 -9.49 -2.00 40.04
C LEU A 291 -8.38 -3.04 40.27
N GLY A 292 -7.38 -2.61 41.05
CA GLY A 292 -6.61 -3.43 41.97
C GLY A 292 -5.82 -4.63 41.43
N ALA A 293 -4.57 -4.41 41.02
CA ALA A 293 -3.47 -5.31 41.37
C ALA A 293 -2.11 -4.63 41.15
N SER A 294 -1.23 -4.81 42.12
CA SER A 294 0.09 -4.22 42.27
C SER A 294 1.16 -4.84 41.37
N ALA A 295 2.19 -4.03 41.07
CA ALA A 295 3.59 -4.37 40.79
C ALA A 295 3.97 -5.21 39.55
N HIS A 296 4.72 -4.55 38.67
CA HIS A 296 5.77 -5.07 37.78
C HIS A 296 5.50 -6.38 37.03
N THR A 297 4.83 -6.28 35.89
CA THR A 297 4.88 -7.31 34.85
C THR A 297 5.17 -6.66 33.50
N ARG A 298 6.23 -7.16 32.86
CA ARG A 298 6.61 -6.85 31.48
C ARG A 298 5.36 -7.04 30.60
N THR A 299 4.97 -6.01 29.88
CA THR A 299 3.92 -6.08 28.87
C THR A 299 4.33 -7.12 27.83
N ASN A 300 3.70 -8.30 27.87
CA ASN A 300 3.87 -9.37 26.89
C ASN A 300 3.23 -8.91 25.56
N HIS A 301 3.94 -8.09 24.80
CA HIS A 301 3.49 -7.56 23.50
C HIS A 301 3.39 -8.64 22.40
N SER A 302 3.73 -9.91 22.66
CA SER A 302 3.96 -10.90 21.61
C SER A 302 2.98 -12.07 21.55
N GLN A 303 2.08 -12.26 22.52
CA GLN A 303 1.25 -13.49 22.57
C GLN A 303 -0.21 -13.29 22.15
N ASP A 304 -0.72 -12.06 22.08
CA ASP A 304 -2.14 -11.79 21.78
C ASP A 304 -2.31 -10.89 20.55
N ILE A 305 -1.63 -11.11 19.40
CA ILE A 305 -1.81 -10.24 18.20
C ILE A 305 -2.63 -10.90 17.07
N VAL A 306 -2.63 -12.23 16.96
CA VAL A 306 -3.27 -12.94 15.85
C VAL A 306 -4.45 -13.74 16.38
N ASP A 307 -5.66 -13.23 16.11
CA ASP A 307 -6.86 -14.04 16.26
C ASP A 307 -6.89 -15.10 15.15
N HIS A 308 -6.56 -16.35 15.49
CA HIS A 308 -6.54 -17.46 14.54
C HIS A 308 -7.93 -17.82 13.97
N THR A 309 -9.00 -17.25 14.51
CA THR A 309 -10.35 -17.41 13.96
C THR A 309 -10.62 -16.49 12.78
N LEU A 310 -9.81 -15.43 12.61
CA LEU A 310 -9.93 -14.50 11.50
C LEU A 310 -9.27 -15.04 10.22
N PRO A 311 -9.87 -14.77 9.04
CA PRO A 311 -9.19 -15.00 7.76
C PRO A 311 -7.87 -14.22 7.66
N PRO A 312 -6.89 -14.69 6.87
CA PRO A 312 -5.65 -13.94 6.66
C PRO A 312 -5.92 -12.59 5.97
N ASN A 313 -5.03 -11.61 6.21
CA ASN A 313 -5.08 -10.33 5.50
C ASN A 313 -4.79 -10.54 4.00
N PRO A 314 -5.40 -9.73 3.10
CA PRO A 314 -5.01 -9.74 1.71
C PRO A 314 -3.60 -9.16 1.53
N ARG A 315 -2.83 -9.78 0.64
CA ARG A 315 -1.51 -9.28 0.23
C ARG A 315 -1.68 -7.98 -0.54
N LYS A 316 -0.71 -7.08 -0.43
CA LYS A 316 -0.81 -5.74 -1.02
C LYS A 316 0.41 -5.41 -1.87
N ALA A 317 0.16 -4.75 -3.00
CA ALA A 317 1.18 -4.10 -3.80
C ALA A 317 0.85 -2.60 -3.87
N VAL A 318 1.63 -1.79 -3.15
CA VAL A 318 1.48 -0.34 -3.17
C VAL A 318 2.40 0.24 -4.22
N LEU A 319 1.84 0.90 -5.23
CA LEU A 319 2.56 1.43 -6.38
C LEU A 319 2.38 2.95 -6.43
N TYR A 320 3.42 3.69 -6.05
CA TYR A 320 3.44 5.14 -6.18
C TYR A 320 4.03 5.54 -7.53
N ARG A 321 3.21 6.18 -8.36
CA ARG A 321 3.52 6.64 -9.71
C ARG A 321 4.26 5.59 -10.57
N PRO A 322 3.71 4.36 -10.70
CA PRO A 322 4.35 3.35 -11.51
C PRO A 322 4.32 3.74 -13.00
N SER A 323 5.28 3.25 -13.79
CA SER A 323 5.10 3.22 -15.24
C SER A 323 3.94 2.28 -15.60
N VAL A 324 3.26 2.52 -16.73
CA VAL A 324 2.19 1.64 -17.22
C VAL A 324 2.70 0.19 -17.36
N THR A 325 3.91 0.01 -17.88
CA THR A 325 4.53 -1.31 -18.03
C THR A 325 4.78 -2.00 -16.70
N HIS A 326 5.27 -1.26 -15.68
CA HIS A 326 5.47 -1.81 -14.35
C HIS A 326 4.14 -2.21 -13.71
N PHE A 327 3.14 -1.35 -13.81
CA PHE A 327 1.80 -1.61 -13.31
C PHE A 327 1.19 -2.88 -13.93
N VAL A 328 1.21 -2.99 -15.27
CA VAL A 328 0.67 -4.15 -15.99
C VAL A 328 1.44 -5.43 -15.63
N ALA A 329 2.77 -5.36 -15.48
CA ALA A 329 3.56 -6.53 -15.08
C ALA A 329 3.19 -7.04 -13.68
N VAL A 330 2.98 -6.13 -12.73
CA VAL A 330 2.52 -6.48 -11.37
C VAL A 330 1.11 -7.05 -11.40
N LEU A 331 0.19 -6.39 -12.14
CA LEU A 331 -1.20 -6.84 -12.30
C LEU A 331 -1.28 -8.25 -12.92
N ALA A 332 -0.54 -8.49 -14.00
CA ALA A 332 -0.49 -9.78 -14.66
C ALA A 332 0.06 -10.89 -13.75
N THR A 333 1.13 -10.61 -13.03
CA THR A 333 1.71 -11.58 -12.09
C THR A 333 0.72 -11.96 -11.00
N ILE A 334 0.06 -10.96 -10.38
CA ILE A 334 -0.92 -11.21 -9.32
C ILE A 334 -2.14 -11.96 -9.86
N CYS A 335 -2.63 -11.63 -11.06
CA CYS A 335 -3.76 -12.33 -11.67
C CYS A 335 -3.45 -13.80 -12.00
N GLU A 336 -2.23 -14.10 -12.42
CA GLU A 336 -1.79 -15.47 -12.73
C GLU A 336 -1.65 -16.31 -11.46
N GLU A 337 -1.14 -15.72 -10.37
CA GLU A 337 -0.95 -16.38 -9.08
C GLU A 337 -2.21 -16.39 -8.19
N LEU A 338 -3.31 -15.76 -8.62
CA LEU A 338 -4.55 -15.67 -7.85
C LEU A 338 -5.19 -17.06 -7.69
N PRO A 339 -5.49 -17.51 -6.46
CA PRO A 339 -6.10 -18.81 -6.25
C PRO A 339 -7.56 -18.85 -6.77
N PRO A 340 -8.15 -20.04 -6.99
CA PRO A 340 -9.49 -20.17 -7.56
C PRO A 340 -10.62 -19.51 -6.75
N ASP A 341 -10.44 -19.38 -5.43
CA ASP A 341 -11.34 -18.68 -4.51
C ASP A 341 -10.96 -17.19 -4.31
N GLY A 342 -9.95 -16.71 -5.02
CA GLY A 342 -9.40 -15.37 -4.86
C GLY A 342 -10.11 -14.30 -5.69
N VAL A 343 -10.28 -13.14 -5.07
CA VAL A 343 -10.64 -11.87 -5.72
C VAL A 343 -9.43 -10.95 -5.67
N LEU A 344 -9.19 -10.27 -6.79
CA LEU A 344 -8.24 -9.15 -6.85
C LEU A 344 -8.99 -7.83 -6.70
N LEU A 345 -8.54 -7.00 -5.77
CA LEU A 345 -8.95 -5.60 -5.67
C LEU A 345 -7.94 -4.69 -6.37
N LEU A 346 -8.40 -3.85 -7.27
CA LEU A 346 -7.59 -2.84 -7.93
C LEU A 346 -8.09 -1.45 -7.56
N TYR A 347 -7.29 -0.70 -6.78
CA TYR A 347 -7.56 0.69 -6.46
C TYR A 347 -6.65 1.60 -7.29
N LEU A 348 -7.27 2.43 -8.13
CA LEU A 348 -6.58 3.37 -9.03
C LEU A 348 -6.96 4.81 -8.67
N SER A 349 -6.01 5.55 -8.12
CA SER A 349 -6.13 7.00 -7.89
C SER A 349 -5.28 7.73 -8.92
N ALA A 350 -5.90 8.24 -9.99
CA ALA A 350 -5.15 8.94 -11.05
C ALA A 350 -6.01 9.98 -11.78
N SER A 351 -5.37 11.02 -12.30
CA SER A 351 -6.09 12.07 -13.04
C SER A 351 -6.51 11.54 -14.40
N GLY A 352 -7.73 11.86 -14.82
CA GLY A 352 -8.19 11.64 -16.17
C GLY A 352 -7.39 12.48 -17.16
N ARG A 353 -7.16 11.95 -18.36
CA ARG A 353 -6.60 12.75 -19.46
C ARG A 353 -7.63 13.79 -19.89
N ARG A 354 -7.51 15.01 -19.37
CA ARG A 354 -8.35 16.14 -19.77
C ARG A 354 -8.05 16.49 -21.22
N ARG A 355 -9.11 16.66 -22.03
CA ARG A 355 -9.02 17.27 -23.36
C ARG A 355 -8.33 18.62 -23.19
N SER A 356 -7.25 18.88 -23.93
CA SER A 356 -6.78 20.24 -24.15
C SER A 356 -7.97 20.99 -24.77
N PRO A 357 -8.47 22.10 -24.19
CA PRO A 357 -9.32 22.98 -24.94
C PRO A 357 -8.46 23.47 -26.10
N ILE A 358 -8.80 23.08 -27.32
CA ILE A 358 -8.33 23.82 -28.48
C ILE A 358 -8.83 25.24 -28.24
N SER A 359 -7.91 26.19 -28.23
CA SER A 359 -8.19 27.62 -28.21
C SER A 359 -9.11 27.93 -29.39
N LEU A 360 -10.42 27.85 -29.21
CA LEU A 360 -11.38 28.40 -30.14
C LEU A 360 -11.25 29.91 -29.99
N SER A 361 -10.47 30.51 -30.90
CA SER A 361 -10.44 31.96 -31.03
C SER A 361 -11.86 32.45 -31.23
N ALA A 362 -12.21 33.48 -30.47
CA ALA A 362 -13.51 34.11 -30.42
C ALA A 362 -14.17 34.29 -31.80
N GLY A 363 -15.33 33.68 -31.97
CA GLY A 363 -16.33 34.03 -32.97
C GLY A 363 -17.66 34.17 -32.23
N VAL A 364 -18.14 35.40 -32.11
CA VAL A 364 -19.39 35.80 -31.46
C VAL A 364 -20.59 35.11 -32.12
N GLY A 365 -21.46 34.47 -31.34
CA GLY A 365 -22.84 34.21 -31.77
C GLY A 365 -23.49 32.92 -31.25
N ALA A 366 -24.53 33.10 -30.44
CA ALA A 366 -25.67 32.21 -30.19
C ALA A 366 -25.49 30.96 -29.29
N PHE A 367 -26.12 31.06 -28.11
CA PHE A 367 -26.61 29.94 -27.31
C PHE A 367 -27.83 29.30 -28.00
N SER A 368 -27.78 27.98 -28.28
CA SER A 368 -28.94 27.08 -28.20
C SER A 368 -28.49 25.60 -28.31
N ASP A 369 -29.08 24.78 -27.45
CA ASP A 369 -29.28 23.32 -27.53
C ASP A 369 -28.09 22.35 -27.42
N ALA A 370 -27.82 21.94 -26.18
CA ALA A 370 -26.90 20.87 -25.79
C ALA A 370 -27.53 19.46 -25.74
N THR A 371 -28.66 19.23 -26.41
CA THR A 371 -29.42 17.96 -26.33
C THR A 371 -29.44 17.11 -27.61
N GLU A 372 -28.91 17.59 -28.73
CA GLU A 372 -28.96 16.84 -30.02
C GLU A 372 -27.66 16.11 -30.42
N ASN A 373 -26.57 16.25 -29.66
CA ASN A 373 -25.28 15.65 -30.05
C ASN A 373 -24.97 14.27 -29.41
N ILE A 374 -25.89 13.71 -28.62
CA ILE A 374 -25.72 12.39 -28.00
C ILE A 374 -26.20 11.26 -28.94
N THR A 375 -27.14 11.53 -29.84
CA THR A 375 -27.73 10.51 -30.73
C THR A 375 -26.92 10.22 -31.99
N ARG A 376 -26.02 11.12 -32.44
CA ARG A 376 -25.21 10.89 -33.65
C ARG A 376 -23.97 10.00 -33.44
N ASN A 377 -23.48 9.82 -32.21
CA ASN A 377 -22.33 8.95 -31.94
C ASN A 377 -22.70 7.47 -31.72
N LEU A 378 -23.99 7.12 -31.73
CA LEU A 378 -24.48 5.74 -31.58
C LEU A 378 -24.71 5.03 -32.92
N GLN A 379 -24.62 5.73 -34.06
CA GLN A 379 -24.86 5.15 -35.39
C GLN A 379 -23.60 4.81 -36.18
N THR A 380 -22.40 5.09 -35.67
CA THR A 380 -21.13 4.80 -36.39
C THR A 380 -20.45 3.52 -35.90
N VAL A 381 -21.03 2.80 -34.93
CA VAL A 381 -20.49 1.52 -34.40
C VAL A 381 -21.24 0.29 -34.97
N ALA A 382 -22.32 0.50 -35.73
CA ALA A 382 -23.02 -0.56 -36.43
C ALA A 382 -22.85 -0.37 -37.94
N ILE A 383 -21.76 -0.93 -38.49
CA ILE A 383 -21.57 -1.49 -39.85
C ILE A 383 -20.06 -1.62 -40.05
N SER A 384 -19.52 -2.79 -39.71
CA SER A 384 -18.44 -3.48 -40.44
C SER A 384 -18.20 -4.82 -39.76
N SER A 385 -19.09 -5.78 -40.02
CA SER A 385 -18.79 -7.20 -39.88
C SER A 385 -18.00 -7.66 -41.11
N ASP A 386 -17.14 -8.66 -40.87
CA ASP A 386 -16.34 -9.44 -41.81
C ASP A 386 -15.03 -8.80 -42.31
N GLU A 387 -13.88 -9.26 -41.78
CA GLU A 387 -13.13 -10.38 -42.39
C GLU A 387 -11.89 -10.77 -41.56
N THR A 388 -11.71 -12.09 -41.47
CA THR A 388 -10.56 -12.93 -41.16
C THR A 388 -9.14 -12.34 -41.33
N SER A 389 -8.26 -12.53 -40.33
CA SER A 389 -7.11 -13.47 -40.40
C SER A 389 -5.95 -13.10 -39.46
N CYS A 390 -5.32 -14.15 -38.93
CA CYS A 390 -4.07 -14.12 -38.16
C CYS A 390 -2.85 -14.41 -39.07
N ILE A 391 -1.66 -14.09 -38.51
CA ILE A 391 -0.31 -14.63 -38.77
C ILE A 391 0.47 -14.15 -40.02
N THR A 392 1.66 -13.58 -39.79
CA THR A 392 3.02 -14.04 -40.21
C THR A 392 4.03 -12.91 -40.51
N SER A 393 5.25 -13.25 -40.14
CA SER A 393 6.56 -12.59 -40.20
C SER A 393 7.16 -12.40 -41.60
N GLY A 394 8.03 -11.39 -41.74
CA GLY A 394 9.29 -11.53 -42.50
C GLY A 394 9.63 -10.49 -43.58
N SER A 395 10.82 -9.91 -43.42
CA SER A 395 11.79 -9.44 -44.44
C SER A 395 11.86 -7.96 -44.85
N LEU A 396 13.12 -7.51 -44.90
CA LEU A 396 13.70 -6.22 -45.30
C LEU A 396 13.68 -6.01 -46.83
N SER A 397 13.56 -4.75 -47.29
CA SER A 397 14.56 -4.05 -48.14
C SER A 397 14.16 -2.58 -48.45
N ASP A 398 15.14 -1.69 -48.21
CA ASP A 398 15.60 -0.46 -48.90
C ASP A 398 14.71 0.75 -49.27
N ASP A 399 15.07 1.88 -48.64
CA ASP A 399 15.39 3.24 -49.15
C ASP A 399 14.45 4.03 -50.08
N VAL A 400 13.75 5.03 -49.51
CA VAL A 400 13.50 6.39 -50.09
C VAL A 400 13.28 7.42 -48.95
N PRO A 401 13.87 8.63 -48.94
CA PRO A 401 13.64 9.65 -47.90
C PRO A 401 12.35 10.46 -48.12
N PRO A 402 11.75 11.06 -47.07
CA PRO A 402 10.36 11.50 -47.12
C PRO A 402 10.20 12.95 -47.60
N SER A 403 9.26 13.17 -48.52
CA SER A 403 8.71 14.50 -48.81
C SER A 403 7.19 14.44 -48.83
N GLY A 404 6.54 15.29 -48.02
CA GLY A 404 5.16 15.72 -48.24
C GLY A 404 4.09 15.02 -47.41
N GLN A 405 3.71 15.68 -46.31
CA GLN A 405 2.34 15.81 -45.81
C GLN A 405 1.38 14.61 -45.97
N GLY A 406 1.32 13.81 -44.93
CA GLY A 406 0.16 12.99 -44.59
C GLY A 406 0.07 12.92 -43.07
N LYS A 407 -0.60 13.90 -42.46
CA LYS A 407 -0.87 13.91 -41.01
C LYS A 407 -1.90 12.82 -40.75
N GLY A 408 -1.44 11.57 -40.64
CA GLY A 408 -2.23 10.47 -40.11
C GLY A 408 -2.51 10.79 -38.65
N ASP A 409 -3.61 11.46 -38.38
CA ASP A 409 -4.11 11.66 -37.02
C ASP A 409 -4.37 10.28 -36.42
N CYS A 410 -3.43 9.80 -35.59
CA CYS A 410 -3.60 8.59 -34.80
C CYS A 410 -4.89 8.71 -33.98
N MET A 411 -5.92 7.96 -34.37
CA MET A 411 -7.25 7.90 -33.73
C MET A 411 -7.22 7.50 -32.23
N HIS A 412 -6.06 7.15 -31.67
CA HIS A 412 -5.86 6.79 -30.27
C HIS A 412 -5.87 7.97 -29.27
N HIS A 413 -6.25 9.19 -29.69
CA HIS A 413 -6.29 10.37 -28.82
C HIS A 413 -7.67 10.76 -28.29
N ARG A 414 -8.72 9.95 -28.53
CA ARG A 414 -10.10 10.33 -28.17
C ARG A 414 -10.71 9.59 -26.98
N SER A 415 -10.17 8.44 -26.57
CA SER A 415 -10.77 7.65 -25.49
C SER A 415 -10.35 8.15 -24.11
N PRO A 416 -11.30 8.33 -23.18
CA PRO A 416 -10.98 8.72 -21.81
C PRO A 416 -10.16 7.62 -21.10
N CYS A 417 -9.17 8.04 -20.30
CA CYS A 417 -8.17 7.16 -19.70
C CYS A 417 -7.56 7.79 -18.45
N LEU A 418 -6.90 6.98 -17.62
CA LEU A 418 -6.14 7.43 -16.45
C LEU A 418 -4.70 7.75 -16.84
N GLN A 419 -4.17 8.87 -16.38
CA GLN A 419 -2.81 9.30 -16.70
C GLN A 419 -1.77 8.70 -15.73
N PHE A 420 -0.85 7.91 -16.27
CA PHE A 420 0.24 7.21 -15.57
C PHE A 420 1.62 7.68 -16.07
N GLY A 421 1.75 8.96 -16.38
CA GLY A 421 2.97 9.54 -16.92
C GLY A 421 2.97 11.06 -16.94
N ASN A 422 4.16 11.64 -17.08
CA ASN A 422 4.29 13.09 -17.23
C ASN A 422 3.76 13.52 -18.61
N ARG A 423 3.08 14.68 -18.69
CA ARG A 423 2.38 15.17 -19.91
C ARG A 423 3.32 15.38 -21.12
N ASN A 424 4.63 15.44 -20.90
CA ASN A 424 5.62 15.90 -21.88
C ASN A 424 6.30 14.78 -22.66
N ASN A 425 6.08 13.51 -22.31
CA ASN A 425 6.70 12.40 -23.04
C ASN A 425 5.68 11.86 -24.05
N GLY A 426 6.00 11.90 -25.36
CA GLY A 426 5.09 11.61 -26.48
C GLY A 426 4.56 10.16 -26.59
N GLY A 427 4.66 9.36 -25.52
CA GLY A 427 4.07 8.01 -25.42
C GLY A 427 2.70 8.01 -24.74
N SER A 428 1.91 6.97 -25.00
CA SER A 428 0.62 6.72 -24.33
C SER A 428 0.85 6.20 -22.90
N ASN A 429 1.31 7.07 -21.99
CA ASN A 429 1.42 6.75 -20.56
C ASN A 429 0.06 6.85 -19.88
N CYS A 430 -0.91 6.09 -20.38
CA CYS A 430 -2.27 6.07 -19.85
C CYS A 430 -2.76 4.64 -19.70
N ILE A 431 -3.62 4.42 -18.72
CA ILE A 431 -4.38 3.18 -18.56
C ILE A 431 -5.78 3.43 -19.12
N TYR A 432 -6.13 2.67 -20.14
CA TYR A 432 -7.46 2.66 -20.75
C TYR A 432 -8.30 1.53 -20.15
N PRO A 433 -9.64 1.63 -20.18
CA PRO A 433 -10.52 0.53 -19.78
C PRO A 433 -10.19 -0.79 -20.51
N CYS A 434 -9.81 -0.72 -21.79
CA CYS A 434 -9.44 -1.90 -22.59
C CYS A 434 -8.19 -2.64 -22.08
N ASP A 435 -7.27 -1.94 -21.41
CA ASP A 435 -6.05 -2.54 -20.86
C ASP A 435 -6.36 -3.46 -19.67
N LEU A 436 -7.53 -3.27 -19.03
CA LEU A 436 -7.98 -4.08 -17.90
C LEU A 436 -8.80 -5.30 -18.32
N LEU A 437 -9.36 -5.31 -19.54
CA LEU A 437 -10.19 -6.41 -20.04
C LEU A 437 -9.51 -7.78 -19.96
N PRO A 438 -8.20 -7.95 -20.27
CA PRO A 438 -7.56 -9.24 -20.15
C PRO A 438 -7.60 -9.85 -18.74
N PHE A 439 -7.65 -9.00 -17.72
CA PHE A 439 -7.63 -9.38 -16.30
C PHE A 439 -9.01 -9.68 -15.73
N THR A 440 -10.09 -9.33 -16.46
CA THR A 440 -11.47 -9.76 -16.13
C THR A 440 -11.72 -11.26 -16.33
N ARG A 441 -10.68 -12.03 -16.72
CA ARG A 441 -10.71 -13.50 -16.69
C ARG A 441 -10.64 -14.08 -15.27
N ARG A 442 -10.33 -13.24 -14.29
CA ARG A 442 -10.33 -13.54 -12.85
C ARG A 442 -11.32 -12.60 -12.14
N PRO A 443 -11.89 -13.01 -10.99
CA PRO A 443 -12.74 -12.13 -10.20
C PRO A 443 -12.01 -10.83 -9.81
N LEU A 444 -12.55 -9.70 -10.26
CA LEU A 444 -11.93 -8.38 -10.15
C LEU A 444 -12.91 -7.38 -9.55
N VAL A 445 -12.47 -6.67 -8.50
CA VAL A 445 -13.11 -5.47 -7.98
C VAL A 445 -12.24 -4.28 -8.36
N LEU A 446 -12.79 -3.33 -9.10
CA LEU A 446 -12.10 -2.13 -9.56
C LEU A 446 -12.66 -0.91 -8.86
N ILE A 447 -11.81 -0.17 -8.16
CA ILE A 447 -12.11 1.13 -7.57
C ILE A 447 -11.33 2.19 -8.35
N VAL A 448 -12.04 3.10 -9.02
CA VAL A 448 -11.43 4.20 -9.79
C VAL A 448 -11.75 5.53 -9.12
N ASP A 449 -10.74 6.11 -8.49
CA ASP A 449 -10.78 7.44 -7.90
C ASP A 449 -10.18 8.46 -8.89
N SER A 450 -11.05 9.02 -9.72
CA SER A 450 -10.66 9.89 -10.84
C SER A 450 -11.80 10.79 -11.31
N ASP A 451 -11.46 11.96 -11.85
CA ASP A 451 -12.41 12.80 -12.60
C ASP A 451 -12.88 12.15 -13.91
N SER A 452 -12.19 11.10 -14.38
CA SER A 452 -12.57 10.30 -15.55
C SER A 452 -12.98 8.87 -15.19
N SER A 453 -13.38 8.61 -13.94
CA SER A 453 -13.77 7.27 -13.44
C SER A 453 -14.85 6.59 -14.30
N LEU A 454 -15.91 7.32 -14.68
CA LEU A 454 -17.03 6.78 -15.47
C LEU A 454 -16.63 6.21 -16.85
N ALA A 455 -15.44 6.57 -17.35
CA ALA A 455 -14.89 5.94 -18.56
C ALA A 455 -14.75 4.41 -18.42
N PHE A 456 -14.54 3.93 -17.19
CA PHE A 456 -14.34 2.52 -16.90
C PHE A 456 -15.65 1.73 -16.84
N GLU A 457 -16.82 2.38 -16.93
CA GLU A 457 -18.09 1.68 -17.18
C GLU A 457 -18.05 0.89 -18.49
N ALA A 458 -17.20 1.28 -19.45
CA ALA A 458 -16.99 0.55 -20.71
C ALA A 458 -16.45 -0.88 -20.52
N ILE A 459 -16.01 -1.25 -19.31
CA ILE A 459 -15.67 -2.64 -18.98
C ILE A 459 -16.93 -3.50 -18.86
N HIS A 460 -18.04 -2.93 -18.39
CA HIS A 460 -19.30 -3.65 -18.21
C HIS A 460 -19.85 -4.13 -19.55
N GLY A 461 -20.05 -5.44 -19.67
CA GLY A 461 -20.47 -6.11 -20.91
C GLY A 461 -19.33 -6.42 -21.89
N ALA A 462 -18.10 -5.94 -21.63
CA ALA A 462 -16.92 -6.19 -22.46
C ALA A 462 -15.94 -7.20 -21.83
N GLU A 463 -16.26 -7.72 -20.64
CA GLU A 463 -15.43 -8.65 -19.90
C GLU A 463 -15.11 -9.93 -20.68
N LYS A 464 -13.98 -10.56 -20.38
CA LYS A 464 -13.45 -11.74 -21.09
C LYS A 464 -13.54 -13.04 -20.30
N GLY A 465 -14.24 -13.05 -19.16
CA GLY A 465 -14.48 -14.27 -18.40
C GLY A 465 -15.52 -14.08 -17.30
N GLU A 466 -15.22 -13.28 -16.29
CA GLU A 466 -16.06 -13.02 -15.14
C GLU A 466 -16.50 -11.53 -15.14
N PRO A 467 -17.74 -11.21 -14.73
CA PRO A 467 -18.17 -9.82 -14.54
C PRO A 467 -17.26 -9.10 -13.53
N ALA A 468 -16.93 -7.83 -13.79
CA ALA A 468 -16.14 -7.02 -12.87
C ALA A 468 -17.05 -6.16 -11.99
N ALA A 469 -16.72 -6.07 -10.69
CA ALA A 469 -17.39 -5.16 -9.76
C ALA A 469 -16.71 -3.78 -9.81
N LEU A 470 -17.44 -2.73 -10.16
CA LEU A 470 -16.88 -1.39 -10.39
C LEU A 470 -17.39 -0.38 -9.34
N LEU A 471 -16.50 0.22 -8.56
CA LEU A 471 -16.79 1.36 -7.67
C LEU A 471 -16.12 2.61 -8.23
N LEU A 472 -16.91 3.44 -8.92
CA LEU A 472 -16.41 4.60 -9.66
C LEU A 472 -16.70 5.88 -8.87
N SER A 473 -15.69 6.73 -8.70
CA SER A 473 -15.88 8.01 -8.00
C SER A 473 -16.90 8.90 -8.72
N PRO A 474 -17.74 9.65 -8.01
CA PRO A 474 -18.75 10.50 -8.63
C PRO A 474 -18.12 11.64 -9.44
N ARG A 475 -18.84 12.11 -10.47
CA ARG A 475 -18.48 13.37 -11.14
C ARG A 475 -18.69 14.52 -10.17
N SER A 476 -17.62 15.20 -9.79
CA SER A 476 -17.72 16.40 -8.95
C SER A 476 -18.41 17.52 -9.73
N LEU A 477 -19.72 17.64 -9.59
CA LEU A 477 -20.43 18.91 -9.71
C LEU A 477 -20.43 19.49 -8.30
N ALA A 478 -19.42 20.28 -7.95
CA ALA A 478 -19.42 20.95 -6.66
C ALA A 478 -20.71 21.81 -6.54
N PRO A 479 -21.47 21.73 -5.43
CA PRO A 479 -22.52 22.70 -5.17
C PRO A 479 -21.88 24.09 -5.11
N THR A 480 -22.50 25.05 -5.78
CA THR A 480 -22.01 26.39 -6.16
C THR A 480 -21.65 27.35 -5.01
N VAL A 481 -21.26 26.89 -3.82
CA VAL A 481 -21.13 27.77 -2.64
C VAL A 481 -19.73 27.77 -2.00
N VAL A 482 -18.82 26.84 -2.27
CA VAL A 482 -17.52 26.80 -1.55
C VAL A 482 -16.42 26.15 -2.44
N PRO A 483 -15.13 26.57 -2.38
CA PRO A 483 -14.16 26.21 -3.41
C PRO A 483 -13.85 24.70 -3.47
N ASP A 484 -13.83 24.16 -4.69
CA ASP A 484 -13.24 22.88 -5.15
C ASP A 484 -12.94 21.81 -4.08
N PHE A 485 -13.99 21.20 -3.51
CA PHE A 485 -13.89 20.07 -2.58
C PHE A 485 -13.48 18.72 -3.20
N SER A 486 -13.27 18.64 -4.52
CA SER A 486 -12.90 17.37 -5.17
C SER A 486 -11.60 16.76 -4.60
N ARG A 487 -10.74 17.60 -4.02
CA ARG A 487 -9.59 17.22 -3.21
C ARG A 487 -9.48 18.17 -2.03
N CYS A 488 -9.99 17.76 -0.88
CA CYS A 488 -9.69 18.45 0.36
C CYS A 488 -8.15 18.46 0.57
N PRO A 489 -7.62 19.39 1.36
CA PRO A 489 -6.23 19.30 1.86
C PRO A 489 -5.89 17.93 2.50
N GLY A 490 -6.92 17.16 2.88
CA GLY A 490 -6.88 15.83 3.46
C GLY A 490 -6.99 14.63 2.50
N GLY A 491 -6.89 14.78 1.18
CA GLY A 491 -6.98 13.65 0.22
C GLY A 491 -8.32 13.56 -0.53
N SER A 492 -8.57 12.45 -1.21
CA SER A 492 -9.81 12.24 -1.99
C SER A 492 -11.01 11.98 -1.08
N LEU A 493 -12.06 12.79 -1.24
CA LEU A 493 -13.31 12.61 -0.49
C LEU A 493 -13.94 11.23 -0.76
N PHE A 494 -13.82 10.72 -1.98
CA PHE A 494 -14.29 9.39 -2.34
C PHE A 494 -13.60 8.31 -1.50
N THR A 495 -12.28 8.37 -1.42
CA THR A 495 -11.50 7.44 -0.58
C THR A 495 -11.83 7.61 0.91
N VAL A 496 -12.10 8.84 1.37
CA VAL A 496 -12.55 9.07 2.75
C VAL A 496 -13.90 8.41 3.03
N PHE A 497 -14.89 8.50 2.12
CA PHE A 497 -16.17 7.81 2.30
C PHE A 497 -16.01 6.29 2.40
N LEU A 498 -15.18 5.69 1.54
CA LEU A 498 -14.91 4.27 1.56
C LEU A 498 -14.19 3.79 2.84
N THR A 499 -13.34 4.64 3.43
CA THR A 499 -12.44 4.22 4.53
C THR A 499 -12.90 4.69 5.91
N ALA A 500 -13.55 5.85 6.00
CA ALA A 500 -14.07 6.48 7.22
C ALA A 500 -15.29 7.39 6.91
N PRO A 501 -16.47 6.80 6.66
CA PRO A 501 -17.66 7.53 6.21
C PRO A 501 -18.12 8.64 7.17
N LEU A 502 -18.06 8.43 8.49
CA LEU A 502 -18.40 9.48 9.46
C LEU A 502 -17.50 10.71 9.30
N GLN A 503 -16.20 10.49 9.14
CA GLN A 503 -15.25 11.58 8.94
C GLN A 503 -15.47 12.27 7.59
N ALA A 504 -15.88 11.52 6.56
CA ALA A 504 -16.27 12.08 5.27
C ALA A 504 -17.45 13.05 5.41
N PHE A 505 -18.49 12.65 6.16
CA PHE A 505 -19.63 13.53 6.47
C PHE A 505 -19.20 14.77 7.25
N CYS A 506 -18.36 14.63 8.28
CA CYS A 506 -17.84 15.79 9.02
C CYS A 506 -17.10 16.78 8.11
N ILE A 507 -16.23 16.27 7.23
CA ILE A 507 -15.47 17.10 6.26
C ILE A 507 -16.43 17.80 5.28
N LEU A 508 -17.41 17.06 4.73
CA LEU A 508 -18.37 17.59 3.75
C LEU A 508 -19.27 18.68 4.37
N LEU A 509 -19.66 18.51 5.62
CA LEU A 509 -20.54 19.44 6.34
C LEU A 509 -19.77 20.57 7.04
N GLY A 510 -18.43 20.52 7.07
CA GLY A 510 -17.59 21.51 7.73
C GLY A 510 -17.57 21.42 9.25
N PHE A 511 -17.99 20.30 9.84
CA PHE A 511 -17.95 20.08 11.29
C PHE A 511 -16.54 19.71 11.76
N SER A 512 -16.14 20.27 12.91
CA SER A 512 -14.93 19.80 13.60
C SER A 512 -15.24 18.57 14.46
N SER A 513 -14.29 17.63 14.58
CA SER A 513 -14.49 16.39 15.35
C SER A 513 -14.79 16.63 16.85
N SER A 514 -14.60 17.86 17.35
CA SER A 514 -14.95 18.28 18.71
C SER A 514 -16.41 18.72 18.88
N GLU A 515 -17.13 18.99 17.80
CA GLU A 515 -18.51 19.51 17.83
C GLU A 515 -19.58 18.41 17.89
N ILE A 516 -19.20 17.14 17.66
CA ILE A 516 -20.12 16.02 17.53
C ILE A 516 -19.84 14.99 18.63
N HIS A 517 -20.90 14.42 19.22
CA HIS A 517 -20.81 13.19 20.00
C HIS A 517 -20.46 12.01 19.05
N MET A 518 -19.18 11.91 18.69
CA MET A 518 -18.66 10.98 17.67
C MET A 518 -19.07 9.53 17.94
N GLU A 519 -19.13 9.11 19.21
CA GLU A 519 -19.56 7.75 19.58
C GLU A 519 -21.02 7.45 19.21
N VAL A 520 -21.92 8.43 19.39
CA VAL A 520 -23.35 8.27 19.08
C VAL A 520 -23.54 8.23 17.57
N ALA A 521 -22.88 9.14 16.84
CA ALA A 521 -22.91 9.17 15.39
C ALA A 521 -22.33 7.88 14.77
N GLU A 522 -21.23 7.36 15.33
CA GLU A 522 -20.62 6.12 14.87
C GLU A 522 -21.53 4.90 15.10
N LYS A 523 -22.22 4.83 16.25
CA LYS A 523 -23.22 3.78 16.52
C LYS A 523 -24.39 3.84 15.55
N PHE A 524 -24.92 5.04 15.30
CA PHE A 524 -26.02 5.23 14.34
C PHE A 524 -25.61 4.85 12.92
N LEU A 525 -24.43 5.28 12.48
CA LEU A 525 -23.88 4.93 11.19
C LEU A 525 -23.65 3.42 11.07
N SER A 526 -23.07 2.79 12.10
CA SER A 526 -22.84 1.34 12.13
C SER A 526 -24.15 0.55 12.07
N SER A 527 -25.21 0.99 12.74
CA SER A 527 -26.55 0.40 12.63
C SER A 527 -27.09 0.51 11.21
N SER A 528 -27.00 1.70 10.61
CA SER A 528 -27.51 1.95 9.25
C SER A 528 -26.78 1.09 8.21
N LEU A 529 -25.45 0.98 8.30
CA LEU A 529 -24.65 0.14 7.42
C LEU A 529 -25.01 -1.35 7.58
N ASN A 530 -25.33 -1.81 8.80
CA ASN A 530 -25.81 -3.17 9.03
C ASN A 530 -27.18 -3.42 8.39
N ASP A 531 -28.11 -2.48 8.54
CA ASP A 531 -29.45 -2.59 7.96
C ASP A 531 -29.37 -2.65 6.43
N TRP A 532 -28.50 -1.84 5.81
CA TRP A 532 -28.21 -1.91 4.37
C TRP A 532 -27.58 -3.24 3.97
N GLY A 533 -26.61 -3.74 4.74
CA GLY A 533 -26.02 -5.06 4.51
C GLY A 533 -27.05 -6.19 4.57
N LEU A 534 -27.98 -6.13 5.53
CA LEU A 534 -29.08 -7.10 5.67
C LEU A 534 -30.08 -7.01 4.52
N ALA A 535 -30.41 -5.80 4.07
CA ALA A 535 -31.30 -5.59 2.94
C ALA A 535 -30.68 -6.14 1.64
N LEU A 536 -29.38 -5.89 1.41
CA LEU A 536 -28.65 -6.45 0.27
C LEU A 536 -28.58 -7.98 0.32
N ALA A 537 -28.27 -8.55 1.49
CA ALA A 537 -28.15 -10.00 1.64
C ALA A 537 -29.48 -10.76 1.43
N LYS A 538 -30.62 -10.11 1.71
CA LYS A 538 -31.97 -10.66 1.51
C LYS A 538 -32.55 -10.39 0.11
N SER A 539 -31.88 -9.61 -0.72
CA SER A 539 -32.41 -9.24 -2.03
C SER A 539 -32.24 -10.38 -3.04
N ASP A 540 -33.35 -10.86 -3.58
CA ASP A 540 -33.37 -11.86 -4.67
C ASP A 540 -32.96 -11.26 -6.04
N SER A 541 -32.85 -9.93 -6.12
CA SER A 541 -32.53 -9.18 -7.35
C SER A 541 -31.09 -8.68 -7.40
N LEU A 542 -30.27 -8.99 -6.39
CA LEU A 542 -28.88 -8.56 -6.34
C LEU A 542 -28.09 -9.19 -7.49
N ASN A 543 -27.41 -8.37 -8.28
CA ASN A 543 -26.56 -8.87 -9.36
C ASN A 543 -25.54 -9.89 -8.80
N PRO A 544 -25.34 -11.04 -9.47
CA PRO A 544 -24.44 -12.09 -8.99
C PRO A 544 -23.03 -11.62 -8.62
N VAL A 545 -22.49 -10.61 -9.31
CA VAL A 545 -21.15 -10.08 -8.99
C VAL A 545 -21.09 -9.47 -7.59
N TRP A 546 -22.14 -8.75 -7.19
CA TRP A 546 -22.23 -8.11 -5.88
C TRP A 546 -22.54 -9.13 -4.78
N ALA A 547 -23.38 -10.13 -5.10
CA ALA A 547 -23.66 -11.24 -4.21
C ALA A 547 -22.40 -12.04 -3.84
N GLN A 548 -21.51 -12.27 -4.80
CA GLN A 548 -20.26 -13.01 -4.57
C GLN A 548 -19.29 -12.27 -3.64
N ILE A 549 -19.19 -10.94 -3.75
CA ILE A 549 -18.25 -10.16 -2.93
C ILE A 549 -18.79 -9.80 -1.54
N LEU A 550 -20.12 -9.81 -1.33
CA LEU A 550 -20.76 -9.45 -0.05
C LEU A 550 -20.36 -10.39 1.10
N ASN A 551 -19.92 -11.62 0.78
CA ASN A 551 -19.46 -12.60 1.76
C ASN A 551 -18.06 -12.29 2.32
N ASP A 552 -17.26 -11.50 1.61
CA ASP A 552 -15.95 -11.07 2.07
C ASP A 552 -16.06 -9.82 2.96
N PRO A 553 -15.53 -9.82 4.19
CA PRO A 553 -15.73 -8.72 5.13
C PRO A 553 -15.12 -7.39 4.68
N PHE A 554 -13.99 -7.41 3.96
CA PHE A 554 -13.35 -6.19 3.46
C PHE A 554 -14.09 -5.62 2.25
N LEU A 555 -14.42 -6.48 1.28
CA LEU A 555 -15.16 -6.04 0.09
C LEU A 555 -16.58 -5.59 0.44
N ARG A 556 -17.26 -6.32 1.34
CA ARG A 556 -18.56 -5.92 1.89
C ARG A 556 -18.50 -4.53 2.52
N ARG A 557 -17.49 -4.27 3.36
CA ARG A 557 -17.33 -2.96 4.00
C ARG A 557 -17.22 -1.86 2.96
N LEU A 558 -16.40 -2.05 1.93
CA LEU A 558 -16.24 -1.06 0.86
C LEU A 558 -17.54 -0.87 0.07
N LEU A 559 -18.25 -1.97 -0.24
CA LEU A 559 -19.51 -1.93 -0.98
C LEU A 559 -20.61 -1.20 -0.21
N ILE A 560 -20.79 -1.45 1.09
CA ILE A 560 -21.86 -0.81 1.88
C ILE A 560 -21.55 0.67 2.13
N ARG A 561 -20.27 1.07 2.13
CA ARG A 561 -19.83 2.46 2.30
C ARG A 561 -19.85 3.29 1.00
N TYR A 562 -19.81 2.61 -0.14
CA TYR A 562 -20.02 3.22 -1.46
C TYR A 562 -21.49 3.57 -1.63
#